data_AF-A0A285UY23-F1
#
_entry.id   AF-A0A285UY23-F1
#
_cell.length_a   1.000
_cell.length_b   1.000
_cell.length_c   1.000
_cell.angle_alpha   90.00
_cell.angle_beta   90.00
_cell.angle_gamma   90.00
#
_symmetry.space_group_name_H-M   'P 1'
#
loop_
_entity.id
_entity.type
_entity.pdbx_description
1 polymer ?
#
loop_
_entity_poly.entity_id
_entity_poly.type
_entity_poly.pdbx_seq_one_letter_code
_entity_poly.pdbx_strand_id
1 'polypeptide(L)'
;MKKIRDASMIIGLLENGQFNPALSNEIGETLQKLSEMSEENPHATFKGQTTVKLNFSVKDGMVTIGVDMESKTPKRPRKNSVFWVVEDGALSTEHPRQHDMFATRAVPDAGSQSATQ
;
A
#
# COMPACT_ATOMS: atom_id res chain seq x y z
N MET A 1 27.24 -34.81 19.32
CA MET A 1 27.14 -33.35 19.04
C MET A 1 25.68 -33.00 18.83
N LYS A 2 25.12 -32.11 19.65
CA LYS A 2 23.79 -31.54 19.40
C LYS A 2 23.89 -30.63 18.17
N LYS A 3 23.10 -30.91 17.13
CA LYS A 3 23.08 -30.13 15.89
C LYS A 3 21.81 -29.28 15.89
N ILE A 4 21.94 -28.00 15.59
CA ILE A 4 20.80 -27.09 15.45
C ILE A 4 20.68 -26.78 13.96
N ARG A 5 19.48 -27.01 13.40
CA ARG A 5 19.14 -26.74 12.01
C ARG A 5 17.72 -26.21 11.84
N ASP A 6 16.90 -26.35 12.88
CA ASP A 6 15.53 -25.88 12.88
C ASP A 6 15.47 -24.35 13.00
N ALA A 7 14.73 -23.71 12.11
CA ALA A 7 14.64 -22.25 12.05
C ALA A 7 14.01 -21.66 13.31
N SER A 8 12.97 -22.30 13.85
CA SER A 8 12.31 -21.85 15.08
C SER A 8 13.26 -21.89 16.27
N MET A 9 14.07 -22.95 16.36
CA MET A 9 15.11 -23.07 17.38
C MET A 9 16.22 -22.03 17.21
N ILE A 10 16.66 -21.75 15.98
CA ILE A 10 17.66 -20.70 15.71
C ILE A 10 17.11 -19.35 16.14
N ILE A 11 15.92 -18.97 15.66
CA ILE A 11 15.24 -17.71 15.98
C ILE A 11 15.02 -17.56 17.49
N GLY A 12 14.58 -18.61 18.17
CA GLY A 12 14.38 -18.61 19.62
C GLY A 12 15.66 -18.47 20.44
N LEU A 13 16.83 -18.70 19.85
CA LEU A 13 18.13 -18.52 20.49
C LEU A 13 18.82 -17.19 20.12
N LEU A 14 18.34 -16.50 19.08
CA LEU A 14 18.90 -15.19 18.68
C LEU A 14 18.77 -14.19 19.83
N GLU A 15 19.82 -13.38 20.00
CA GLU A 15 19.89 -12.35 21.05
C GLU A 15 19.61 -12.90 22.46
N ASN A 16 20.07 -14.13 22.74
CA ASN A 16 19.80 -14.83 24.00
C ASN A 16 18.29 -15.00 24.29
N GLY A 17 17.50 -15.21 23.22
CA GLY A 17 16.06 -15.38 23.28
C GLY A 17 15.26 -14.08 23.41
N GLN A 18 15.90 -12.91 23.36
CA GLN A 18 15.21 -11.61 23.42
C GLN A 18 14.59 -11.20 22.09
N PHE A 19 15.09 -11.74 20.97
CA PHE A 19 14.60 -11.39 19.65
C PHE A 19 13.12 -11.76 19.44
N ASN A 20 12.70 -12.95 19.89
CA ASN A 20 11.33 -13.43 19.68
C ASN A 20 10.27 -12.57 20.42
N PRO A 21 10.45 -12.21 21.70
CA PRO A 21 9.61 -11.20 22.36
C PRO A 21 9.58 -9.86 21.63
N ALA A 22 10.74 -9.35 21.18
CA ALA A 22 10.81 -8.08 20.47
C ALA A 22 10.03 -8.10 19.15
N LEU A 23 10.21 -9.15 18.33
CA LEU A 23 9.47 -9.35 17.09
C LEU A 23 7.96 -9.49 17.35
N SER A 24 7.58 -10.23 18.39
CA SER A 24 6.17 -10.41 18.76
C SER A 24 5.50 -9.08 19.12
N ASN A 25 6.19 -8.23 19.87
CA ASN A 25 5.71 -6.89 20.21
C ASN A 25 5.52 -6.02 18.96
N GLU A 26 6.51 -5.99 18.07
CA GLU A 26 6.45 -5.19 16.83
C GLU A 26 5.29 -5.62 15.92
N ILE A 27 5.05 -6.93 15.79
CA ILE A 27 3.91 -7.49 15.06
C ILE A 27 2.60 -7.07 15.73
N GLY A 28 2.51 -7.20 17.06
CA GLY A 28 1.35 -6.80 17.84
C GLY A 28 0.99 -5.33 17.63
N GLU A 29 1.98 -4.43 17.75
CA GLU A 29 1.79 -3.00 17.53
C GLU A 29 1.34 -2.68 16.09
N THR A 30 1.92 -3.35 15.10
CA THR A 30 1.58 -3.14 13.69
C THR A 30 0.13 -3.56 13.43
N LEU A 31 -0.30 -4.70 13.95
CA LEU A 31 -1.67 -5.20 13.82
C LEU A 31 -2.67 -4.33 14.58
N GLN A 32 -2.32 -3.87 15.79
CA GLN A 32 -3.15 -2.96 16.56
C GLN A 32 -3.42 -1.67 15.78
N LYS A 33 -2.37 -1.02 15.26
CA LYS A 33 -2.51 0.19 14.44
C LYS A 33 -3.35 -0.05 13.18
N LEU A 34 -3.21 -1.21 12.53
CA LEU A 34 -4.05 -1.57 11.39
C LEU A 34 -5.53 -1.75 11.76
N SER A 35 -5.81 -2.36 12.92
CA SER A 35 -7.17 -2.53 13.44
C SER A 35 -7.82 -1.18 13.73
N GLU A 36 -7.14 -0.31 14.48
CA GLU A 36 -7.61 1.04 14.83
C GLU A 36 -7.96 1.85 13.56
N MET A 37 -7.10 1.80 12.53
CA MET A 37 -7.36 2.47 11.25
C MET A 37 -8.53 1.85 10.48
N SER A 38 -8.69 0.53 10.54
CA SER A 38 -9.81 -0.17 9.91
C SER A 38 -11.14 0.16 10.59
N GLU A 39 -11.14 0.39 11.90
CA GLU A 39 -12.31 0.82 12.66
C GLU A 39 -12.68 2.28 12.32
N GLU A 40 -11.70 3.17 12.14
CA GLU A 40 -11.91 4.56 11.70
C GLU A 40 -12.51 4.64 10.27
N ASN A 41 -12.18 3.70 9.38
CA ASN A 41 -12.69 3.68 8.01
C ASN A 41 -12.91 2.24 7.49
N PRO A 42 -14.10 1.65 7.73
CA PRO A 42 -14.41 0.26 7.40
C PRO A 42 -14.35 -0.10 5.91
N HIS A 43 -14.36 0.90 5.02
CA HIS A 43 -14.35 0.69 3.57
C HIS A 43 -12.95 0.82 2.94
N ALA A 44 -11.92 1.15 3.73
CA ALA A 44 -10.56 1.32 3.26
C ALA A 44 -9.66 0.13 3.64
N THR A 45 -8.73 -0.22 2.74
CA THR A 45 -7.69 -1.21 3.04
C THR A 45 -6.43 -0.53 3.56
N PHE A 46 -5.97 -0.95 4.73
CA PHE A 46 -4.73 -0.48 5.35
C PHE A 46 -3.65 -1.55 5.22
N LYS A 47 -2.40 -1.14 4.97
CA LYS A 47 -1.27 -2.05 4.76
C LYS A 47 -0.14 -1.68 5.70
N GLY A 48 0.38 -2.66 6.43
CA GLY A 48 1.60 -2.57 7.25
C GLY A 48 2.62 -3.61 6.79
N GLN A 49 3.88 -3.41 7.15
CA GLN A 49 4.95 -4.35 6.83
C GLN A 49 5.97 -4.38 7.98
N THR A 50 6.32 -5.59 8.44
CA THR A 50 7.44 -5.84 9.33
C THR A 50 8.43 -6.74 8.61
N THR A 51 9.69 -6.35 8.55
CA THR A 51 10.77 -7.04 7.83
C THR A 51 11.84 -7.44 8.82
N VAL A 52 12.23 -8.72 8.80
CA VAL A 52 13.37 -9.25 9.55
C VAL A 52 14.43 -9.67 8.55
N LYS A 53 15.64 -9.17 8.71
CA LYS A 53 16.80 -9.52 7.88
C LYS A 53 17.86 -10.18 8.75
N LEU A 54 18.27 -11.38 8.35
CA LEU A 54 19.32 -12.14 9.01
C LEU A 54 20.60 -12.08 8.17
N ASN A 55 21.66 -11.54 8.75
CA ASN A 55 22.99 -11.48 8.14
C ASN A 55 23.88 -12.54 8.76
N PHE A 56 24.37 -13.48 7.96
CA PHE A 56 25.25 -14.55 8.42
C PHE A 56 26.68 -14.27 8.01
N SER A 57 27.62 -14.34 8.95
CA SER A 57 29.05 -14.32 8.66
C SER A 57 29.75 -15.48 9.37
N VAL A 58 30.71 -16.10 8.69
CA VAL A 58 31.50 -17.22 9.24
C VAL A 58 32.96 -16.84 9.20
N LYS A 59 33.64 -16.95 10.34
CA LYS A 59 35.08 -16.71 10.47
C LYS A 59 35.66 -17.70 11.48
N ASP A 60 36.73 -18.39 11.11
CA ASP A 60 37.45 -19.35 11.97
C ASP A 60 36.54 -20.41 12.64
N GLY A 61 35.52 -20.88 11.92
CA GLY A 61 34.55 -21.87 12.41
C GLY A 61 33.48 -21.32 13.37
N MET A 62 33.52 -20.02 13.68
CA MET A 62 32.47 -19.30 14.40
C MET A 62 31.50 -18.67 13.41
N VAL A 63 30.20 -18.78 13.69
CA VAL A 63 29.15 -18.05 12.96
C VAL A 63 28.67 -16.88 13.79
N THR A 64 28.51 -15.73 13.15
CA THR A 64 27.79 -14.58 13.70
C THR A 64 26.50 -14.40 12.91
N ILE A 65 25.39 -14.23 13.62
CA ILE A 65 24.08 -13.96 13.04
C ILE A 65 23.67 -12.56 13.50
N GLY A 66 23.73 -11.58 12.61
CA GLY A 66 23.19 -10.24 12.83
C GLY A 66 21.71 -10.22 12.45
N VAL A 67 20.91 -9.49 13.22
CA VAL A 67 19.48 -9.32 12.96
C VAL A 67 19.20 -7.84 12.76
N ASP A 68 18.65 -7.47 11.61
CA ASP A 68 18.08 -6.15 11.38
C ASP A 68 16.55 -6.28 11.34
N MET A 69 15.85 -5.40 12.04
CA MET A 69 14.39 -5.34 12.05
C MET A 69 13.94 -3.95 11.55
N GLU A 70 13.10 -3.94 10.53
CA GLU A 70 12.51 -2.72 9.98
C GLU A 70 10.98 -2.86 9.94
N SER A 71 10.27 -1.90 10.54
CA SER A 71 8.82 -1.81 10.40
C SER A 71 8.42 -0.55 9.64
N LYS A 72 7.42 -0.69 8.78
CA LYS A 72 6.76 0.43 8.12
C LYS A 72 5.38 0.56 8.74
N THR A 73 5.23 1.58 9.57
CA THR A 73 3.93 1.97 10.13
C THR A 73 2.91 2.13 9.00
N PRO A 74 1.71 1.55 9.15
CA PRO A 74 0.68 1.63 8.11
C PRO A 74 0.42 3.07 7.72
N LYS A 75 0.57 3.38 6.44
CA LYS A 75 0.29 4.72 5.92
C LYS A 75 -1.22 4.85 5.73
N ARG A 76 -1.82 5.95 6.23
CA ARG A 76 -3.20 6.30 5.87
C ARG A 76 -3.30 6.33 4.33
N PRO A 77 -4.22 5.59 3.71
CA PRO A 77 -4.41 5.64 2.28
C PRO A 77 -4.76 7.09 1.91
N ARG A 78 -3.89 7.70 1.12
CA ARG A 78 -4.16 9.01 0.52
C ARG A 78 -5.30 8.80 -0.48
N LYS A 79 -6.17 9.78 -0.63
CA LYS A 79 -7.19 9.74 -1.69
C LYS A 79 -6.47 9.54 -3.02
N ASN A 80 -6.78 8.45 -3.71
CA ASN A 80 -6.25 8.21 -5.05
C ASN A 80 -7.04 9.09 -6.02
N SER A 81 -6.34 9.89 -6.81
CA SER A 81 -6.93 10.54 -7.97
C SER A 81 -6.86 9.55 -9.14
N VAL A 82 -8.02 9.15 -9.65
CA VAL A 82 -8.11 8.27 -10.82
C VAL A 82 -8.18 9.15 -12.07
N PHE A 83 -7.25 8.92 -12.99
CA PHE A 83 -7.25 9.52 -14.33
C PHE A 83 -7.19 8.42 -15.37
N TRP A 84 -7.78 8.68 -16.53
CA TRP A 84 -7.75 7.83 -17.71
C TRP A 84 -6.67 8.32 -18.67
N VAL A 85 -5.87 7.41 -19.20
CA VAL A 85 -4.90 7.72 -20.25
C VAL A 85 -5.62 7.70 -21.60
N VAL A 86 -5.53 8.78 -22.37
CA VAL A 86 -6.09 8.86 -23.73
C VAL A 86 -5.03 8.61 -24.80
N GLU A 87 -5.43 8.47 -26.06
CA GLU A 87 -4.57 8.00 -27.17
C GLU A 87 -3.31 8.87 -27.41
N ASP A 88 -3.31 10.13 -26.98
CA ASP A 88 -2.15 11.04 -27.08
C ASP A 88 -1.29 11.08 -25.79
N GLY A 89 -1.47 10.11 -24.89
CA GLY A 89 -0.76 10.04 -23.61
C GLY A 89 -1.17 11.09 -22.58
N ALA A 90 -2.15 11.94 -22.91
CA ALA A 90 -2.73 12.90 -21.97
C ALA A 90 -3.61 12.19 -20.91
N LEU A 91 -3.86 12.89 -19.80
CA LEU A 91 -4.69 12.41 -18.69
C LEU A 91 -6.07 13.07 -18.75
N SER A 92 -7.12 12.27 -18.63
CA SER A 92 -8.52 12.73 -18.54
C SER A 92 -9.15 12.28 -17.23
N THR A 93 -10.07 13.08 -16.68
CA THR A 93 -10.92 12.66 -15.55
C THR A 93 -12.10 11.79 -15.99
N GLU A 94 -12.34 11.69 -17.30
CA GLU A 94 -13.50 11.03 -17.89
C GLU A 94 -13.10 9.73 -18.61
N HIS A 95 -13.98 8.73 -18.55
CA HIS A 95 -13.71 7.42 -19.15
C HIS A 95 -13.70 7.54 -20.69
N PRO A 96 -12.71 6.99 -21.42
CA PRO A 96 -12.58 7.16 -22.88
C PRO A 96 -13.79 6.68 -23.71
N ARG A 97 -14.55 5.73 -23.18
CA ARG A 97 -15.80 5.22 -23.78
C ARG A 97 -17.05 6.04 -23.47
N GLN A 98 -16.96 7.03 -22.57
CA GLN A 98 -18.04 7.98 -22.31
C GLN A 98 -17.90 9.11 -23.32
N HIS A 99 -18.48 8.91 -24.52
CA HIS A 99 -18.70 10.03 -25.42
C HIS A 99 -19.79 10.91 -24.82
N ASP A 100 -19.49 12.20 -24.72
CA ASP A 100 -20.39 13.25 -24.23
C ASP A 100 -21.79 13.11 -24.86
N MET A 101 -22.80 12.84 -24.02
CA MET A 101 -24.19 12.75 -24.44
C MET A 101 -24.84 14.14 -24.64
N PHE A 102 -24.08 15.22 -24.46
CA PHE A 102 -24.52 16.60 -24.60
C PHE A 102 -23.75 17.36 -25.67
N ALA A 103 -23.41 16.72 -26.79
CA ALA A 103 -23.11 17.47 -28.00
C ALA A 103 -24.30 18.40 -28.29
N THR A 104 -24.14 19.68 -27.98
CA THR A 104 -25.15 20.72 -28.06
C THR A 104 -25.79 20.66 -29.44
N ARG A 105 -27.03 20.15 -29.52
CA ARG A 105 -27.80 20.22 -30.75
C ARG A 105 -28.00 21.70 -31.05
N ALA A 106 -27.40 22.19 -32.13
CA ALA A 106 -27.70 23.52 -32.63
C ALA A 106 -29.22 23.60 -32.90
N VAL A 107 -29.89 24.48 -32.18
CA VAL A 107 -31.30 24.82 -32.45
C VAL A 107 -31.30 25.60 -33.77
N PRO A 108 -32.12 25.23 -34.77
CA PRO A 108 -32.19 26.00 -36.00
C PRO A 108 -32.65 27.42 -35.69
N ASP A 109 -31.91 28.41 -36.19
CA ASP A 109 -32.28 29.82 -36.14
C ASP A 109 -33.63 30.00 -36.86
N ALA A 110 -34.67 30.34 -36.11
CA ALA A 110 -35.98 30.63 -36.66
C ALA A 110 -35.91 31.98 -37.35
N GLY A 111 -35.61 31.93 -38.65
CA GLY A 111 -35.54 33.09 -39.53
C GLY A 111 -36.78 33.98 -39.45
N SER A 112 -36.50 35.27 -39.26
CA SER A 112 -37.12 36.41 -39.96
C SER A 112 -38.61 36.29 -40.33
N GLN A 113 -39.48 36.97 -39.57
CA GLN A 113 -40.58 37.71 -40.18
C GLN A 113 -40.74 39.09 -39.53
N SER A 114 -40.36 40.09 -40.32
CA SER A 114 -40.74 41.50 -40.21
C SER A 114 -42.20 41.71 -40.62
N ALA A 115 -42.97 42.42 -39.79
CA ALA A 115 -44.19 43.18 -40.14
C ALA A 115 -44.46 44.12 -38.96
N THR A 116 -44.12 45.41 -39.01
CA THR A 116 -44.79 46.53 -39.71
C THR A 116 -46.22 46.78 -39.21
N GLN A 117 -46.35 47.98 -38.62
CA GLN A 117 -47.52 48.82 -38.34
C GLN A 117 -48.25 48.61 -37.01
#